data_AF-A0A2V7YC96-F1
#
_entry.id   AF-A0A2V7YC96-F1
#
_cell.length_a   1.000
_cell.length_b   1.000
_cell.length_c   1.000
_cell.angle_alpha   90.00
_cell.angle_beta   90.00
_cell.angle_gamma   90.00
#
_symmetry.space_group_name_H-M   'P 1'
#
loop_
_entity.id
_entity.type
_entity.pdbx_description
1 polymer ?
#
loop_
_entity_poly.entity_id
_entity_poly.type
_entity_poly.pdbx_seq_one_letter_code
_entity_poly.pdbx_strand_id
1 'polypeptide(L)'
;MGDIHYRQDWLSLETMFREEATAAIDRTIGRTATHYQEAVAFAIGRLIEGRQVGEFFAMKLGRPLCILDVGAGNGGVSGGAANISGHKLHALDLVPNSTLRSLIHRTRLPV
;
A
#
# COMPACT_ATOMS: atom_id res chain seq x y z
N MET A 1 17.62 7.20 17.57
CA MET A 1 16.82 6.53 16.52
C MET A 1 16.61 7.56 15.42
N GLY A 2 16.87 7.23 14.16
CA GLY A 2 16.71 8.19 13.07
C GLY A 2 15.23 8.44 12.79
N ASP A 3 14.88 9.67 12.39
CA ASP A 3 13.53 10.01 11.98
C ASP A 3 13.16 9.25 10.70
N ILE A 4 11.95 8.71 10.67
CA ILE A 4 11.42 8.01 9.49
C ILE A 4 10.86 9.06 8.54
N HIS A 5 11.48 9.18 7.37
CA HIS A 5 11.05 10.13 6.36
C HIS A 5 10.11 9.47 5.35
N TYR A 6 8.95 10.08 5.13
CA TYR A 6 7.98 9.63 4.14
C TYR A 6 8.11 10.41 2.82
N ARG A 7 7.83 9.75 1.68
CA ARG A 7 7.83 10.37 0.34
C ARG A 7 6.57 11.19 0.10
N GLN A 8 5.46 10.77 0.69
CA GLN A 8 4.15 11.41 0.67
C GLN A 8 3.66 11.58 2.10
N ASP A 9 2.91 12.65 2.35
CA ASP A 9 2.14 12.76 3.59
C ASP A 9 1.26 11.51 3.78
N TRP A 10 1.27 10.97 4.99
CA TRP A 10 0.62 9.70 5.29
C TRP A 10 -0.89 9.78 5.12
N LEU A 11 -1.51 10.84 5.63
CA LEU A 11 -2.96 11.02 5.56
C LEU A 11 -3.43 11.15 4.10
N SER A 12 -2.65 11.87 3.30
CA SER A 12 -2.89 12.01 1.86
C SER A 12 -2.78 10.67 1.14
N LEU A 13 -1.73 9.89 1.40
CA LEU A 13 -1.57 8.56 0.81
C LEU A 13 -2.71 7.61 1.19
N GLU A 14 -3.08 7.59 2.48
CA GLU A 14 -4.18 6.76 2.98
C GLU A 14 -5.50 7.13 2.32
N THR A 15 -5.78 8.43 2.17
CA THR A 15 -7.00 8.91 1.49
C THR A 15 -7.04 8.44 0.05
N MET A 16 -5.95 8.63 -0.70
CA MET A 16 -5.87 8.18 -2.10
C MET A 16 -6.03 6.67 -2.22
N PHE A 17 -5.37 5.89 -1.37
CA PHE A 17 -5.48 4.43 -1.40
C PHE A 17 -6.89 3.96 -1.04
N ARG A 18 -7.53 4.59 -0.04
CA ARG A 18 -8.91 4.29 0.37
C ARG A 18 -9.89 4.49 -0.79
N GLU A 19 -9.75 5.57 -1.55
CA GLU A 19 -10.55 5.82 -2.76
C GLU A 19 -10.38 4.68 -3.78
N GLU A 20 -9.13 4.34 -4.13
CA GLU A 20 -8.82 3.31 -5.13
C GLU A 20 -9.27 1.91 -4.68
N ALA A 21 -9.08 1.58 -3.40
CA ALA A 21 -9.46 0.29 -2.83
C ALA A 21 -10.98 0.14 -2.79
N THR A 22 -11.70 1.19 -2.37
CA THR A 22 -13.16 1.19 -2.34
C THR A 22 -13.73 1.06 -3.74
N ALA A 23 -13.21 1.83 -4.70
CA ALA A 23 -13.62 1.74 -6.11
C ALA A 23 -13.34 0.36 -6.74
N ALA A 24 -12.25 -0.31 -6.32
CA ALA A 24 -11.97 -1.68 -6.74
C ALA A 24 -12.98 -2.68 -6.17
N ILE A 25 -13.35 -2.54 -4.90
CA ILE A 25 -14.32 -3.40 -4.22
C ILE A 25 -15.73 -3.19 -4.77
N ASP A 26 -16.14 -1.94 -5.03
CA ASP A 26 -17.45 -1.62 -5.63
C ASP A 26 -17.71 -2.35 -6.95
N ARG A 27 -16.65 -2.70 -7.70
CA ARG A 27 -16.74 -3.43 -8.97
C ARG A 27 -16.95 -4.93 -8.82
N THR A 28 -16.67 -5.49 -7.64
CA THR A 28 -16.67 -6.95 -7.40
C THR A 28 -17.64 -7.37 -6.31
N ILE A 29 -17.91 -6.50 -5.34
CA ILE A 29 -18.79 -6.73 -4.20
C ILE A 29 -19.80 -5.59 -4.15
N GLY A 30 -21.09 -5.92 -4.28
CA GLY A 30 -22.15 -4.92 -4.15
C GLY A 30 -22.16 -4.30 -2.75
N ARG A 31 -22.43 -3.00 -2.64
CA ARG A 31 -22.44 -2.26 -1.36
C ARG A 31 -23.42 -2.79 -0.31
N THR A 32 -24.43 -3.55 -0.74
CA THR A 32 -25.42 -4.19 0.13
C THR A 32 -24.99 -5.57 0.63
N ALA A 33 -23.86 -6.10 0.16
CA ALA A 33 -23.33 -7.37 0.63
C ALA A 33 -22.95 -7.29 2.11
N THR A 34 -23.25 -8.34 2.86
CA THR A 34 -23.02 -8.40 4.31
C THR A 34 -21.55 -8.23 4.70
N HIS A 35 -20.61 -8.57 3.81
CA HIS A 35 -19.17 -8.52 4.05
C HIS A 35 -18.49 -7.31 3.36
N TYR A 36 -19.25 -6.36 2.81
CA TYR A 36 -18.69 -5.25 2.05
C TYR A 36 -17.79 -4.36 2.92
N GLN A 37 -18.24 -4.03 4.14
CA GLN A 37 -17.48 -3.16 5.03
C GLN A 37 -16.19 -3.83 5.51
N GLU A 38 -16.24 -5.13 5.78
CA GLU A 38 -15.10 -5.96 6.15
C GLU A 38 -14.09 -6.05 5.00
N ALA A 39 -14.56 -6.19 3.75
CA ALA A 39 -13.69 -6.19 2.58
C ALA A 39 -12.96 -4.85 2.41
N VAL A 40 -13.67 -3.72 2.59
CA VAL A 40 -13.07 -2.38 2.52
C VAL A 40 -12.07 -2.17 3.66
N ALA A 41 -12.44 -2.51 4.89
CA ALA A 41 -11.56 -2.39 6.06
C ALA A 41 -10.31 -3.26 5.90
N PHE A 42 -10.47 -4.50 5.46
CA PHE A 42 -9.35 -5.41 5.17
C PHE A 42 -8.41 -4.80 4.12
N ALA A 43 -8.96 -4.32 3.00
CA ALA A 43 -8.17 -3.75 1.93
C ALA A 43 -7.33 -2.57 2.40
N ILE A 44 -7.92 -1.65 3.17
CA ILE A 44 -7.24 -0.47 3.72
C ILE A 44 -6.20 -0.86 4.78
N GLY A 45 -6.52 -1.86 5.61
CA GLY A 45 -5.60 -2.39 6.62
C GLY A 45 -4.26 -2.85 6.04
N ARG A 46 -4.25 -3.35 4.80
CA ARG A 46 -3.01 -3.75 4.11
C ARG A 46 -2.04 -2.58 3.89
N LEU A 47 -2.53 -1.36 3.69
CA LEU A 47 -1.67 -0.17 3.58
C LEU A 47 -1.00 0.15 4.92
N ILE A 48 -1.76 0.10 6.01
CA ILE A 48 -1.28 0.33 7.38
C ILE A 48 -0.20 -0.71 7.74
N GLU A 49 -0.44 -1.98 7.42
CA GLU A 49 0.52 -3.05 7.60
C GLU A 49 1.82 -2.79 6.80
N GLY A 50 1.71 -2.37 5.54
CA GLY A 50 2.87 -1.98 4.73
C GLY A 50 3.71 -0.88 5.36
N ARG A 51 3.06 0.15 5.92
CA ARG A 51 3.76 1.19 6.66
C ARG A 51 4.49 0.61 7.88
N GLN A 52 3.82 -0.17 8.71
CA GLN A 52 4.42 -0.73 9.92
C GLN A 52 5.64 -1.61 9.60
N VAL A 53 5.55 -2.43 8.55
CA VAL A 53 6.66 -3.25 8.05
C VAL A 53 7.80 -2.37 7.53
N GLY A 54 7.49 -1.33 6.75
CA GLY A 54 8.48 -0.38 6.25
C GLY A 54 9.20 0.38 7.36
N GLU A 55 8.45 0.88 8.35
CA GLU A 55 8.99 1.54 9.55
C GLU A 55 9.90 0.60 10.32
N PHE A 56 9.47 -0.65 10.54
CA PHE A 56 10.28 -1.68 11.20
C PHE A 56 11.61 -1.90 10.48
N PHE A 57 11.58 -2.07 9.15
CA PHE A 57 12.81 -2.26 8.38
C PHE A 57 13.72 -1.04 8.39
N ALA A 58 13.17 0.17 8.28
CA ALA A 58 13.96 1.40 8.36
C ALA A 58 14.69 1.52 9.71
N MET A 59 13.98 1.24 10.81
CA MET A 59 14.57 1.26 12.15
C MET A 59 15.60 0.16 12.36
N LYS A 60 15.34 -1.05 11.85
CA LYS A 60 16.17 -2.22 12.12
C LYS A 60 17.43 -2.28 11.25
N LEU A 61 17.34 -1.85 10.00
CA LEU A 61 18.40 -1.99 9.01
C LEU A 61 19.12 -0.67 8.71
N GLY A 62 18.49 0.48 8.98
CA GLY A 62 19.13 1.80 8.89
C GLY A 62 19.67 2.17 7.52
N ARG A 63 19.18 1.53 6.45
CA ARG A 63 19.66 1.73 5.07
C ARG A 63 18.52 1.63 4.05
N PRO A 64 18.63 2.26 2.87
CA PRO A 64 17.76 2.03 1.74
C PRO A 64 17.63 0.55 1.38
N LEU A 65 16.42 0.10 1.02
CA LEU A 65 16.12 -1.29 0.70
C LEU A 65 15.45 -1.40 -0.67
N CYS A 66 15.77 -2.48 -1.37
CA CYS A 66 15.01 -2.97 -2.51
C CYS A 66 14.24 -4.21 -2.03
N ILE A 67 12.91 -4.14 -2.03
CA ILE A 67 12.04 -5.15 -1.41
C ILE A 67 11.19 -5.80 -2.50
N LEU A 68 11.17 -7.13 -2.54
CA LEU A 68 10.26 -7.90 -3.39
C LEU A 68 9.05 -8.33 -2.55
N ASP A 69 7.86 -7.92 -2.98
CA ASP A 69 6.58 -8.30 -2.38
C ASP A 69 5.90 -9.33 -3.29
N VAL A 70 5.74 -10.57 -2.81
CA VAL A 70 5.18 -11.69 -3.58
C VAL A 70 3.77 -11.98 -3.10
N GLY A 71 2.80 -11.95 -4.01
CA GLY A 71 1.39 -11.98 -3.66
C GLY A 71 0.92 -10.63 -3.12
N ALA A 72 1.27 -9.55 -3.83
CA ALA A 72 1.00 -8.17 -3.43
C ALA A 72 -0.50 -7.87 -3.23
N GLY A 73 -1.39 -8.70 -3.78
CA GLY A 73 -2.84 -8.61 -3.62
C GLY A 73 -3.36 -7.28 -4.15
N ASN A 74 -3.98 -6.48 -3.27
CA ASN A 74 -4.45 -5.14 -3.61
C ASN A 74 -3.35 -4.07 -3.61
N GLY A 75 -2.11 -4.43 -3.24
CA GLY A 75 -0.93 -3.56 -3.27
C GLY A 75 -0.81 -2.61 -2.08
N GLY A 76 -1.63 -2.76 -1.05
CA GLY A 76 -1.54 -1.94 0.15
C GLY A 76 -0.18 -2.07 0.83
N VAL A 77 0.31 -3.30 1.01
CA VAL A 77 1.61 -3.54 1.67
C VAL A 77 2.75 -2.89 0.87
N SER A 78 2.80 -3.14 -0.44
CA SER A 78 3.80 -2.56 -1.34
C SER A 78 3.75 -1.02 -1.32
N GLY A 79 2.56 -0.42 -1.40
CA GLY A 79 2.38 1.02 -1.38
C GLY A 79 2.80 1.66 -0.05
N GLY A 80 2.42 1.05 1.08
CA GLY A 80 2.76 1.53 2.42
C GLY A 80 4.27 1.48 2.67
N ALA A 81 4.92 0.36 2.32
CA ALA A 81 6.36 0.19 2.50
C ALA A 81 7.19 1.09 1.55
N ALA A 82 6.72 1.31 0.32
CA ALA A 82 7.39 2.17 -0.65
C ALA A 82 7.32 3.66 -0.31
N ASN A 83 6.36 4.07 0.54
CA ASN A 83 6.29 5.44 1.02
C ASN A 83 7.43 5.82 1.97
N ILE A 84 8.17 4.84 2.50
CA ILE A 84 9.38 5.11 3.27
C ILE A 84 10.50 5.58 2.32
N SER A 85 11.12 6.70 2.66
CA SER A 85 12.20 7.28 1.88
C SER A 85 13.40 6.34 1.79
N GLY A 86 13.95 6.19 0.58
CA GLY A 86 15.04 5.26 0.30
C GLY A 86 14.60 3.83 0.01
N HIS A 87 13.38 3.42 0.36
CA HIS A 87 12.87 2.11 -0.07
C HIS A 87 12.41 2.16 -1.52
N LYS A 88 12.63 1.05 -2.22
CA LYS A 88 12.08 0.71 -3.53
C LYS A 88 11.43 -0.66 -3.42
N LEU A 89 10.24 -0.79 -3.98
CA LEU A 89 9.47 -2.03 -3.97
C LEU A 89 9.42 -2.59 -5.39
N HIS A 90 9.24 -3.90 -5.46
CA HIS A 90 8.85 -4.63 -6.65
C HIS A 90 7.68 -5.52 -6.24
N ALA A 91 6.51 -5.25 -6.78
CA ALA A 91 5.31 -6.05 -6.50
C ALA A 91 5.13 -7.13 -7.57
N LEU A 92 5.06 -8.38 -7.15
CA LEU A 92 4.78 -9.54 -8.00
C LEU A 92 3.44 -10.16 -7.59
N ASP A 93 2.53 -10.29 -8.54
CA ASP A 93 1.26 -10.98 -8.34
C ASP A 93 0.85 -11.72 -9.62
N LEU A 94 0.02 -12.74 -9.48
CA LEU A 94 -0.57 -13.47 -10.60
C LEU A 94 -1.62 -12.61 -11.32
N VAL A 95 -2.33 -11.76 -10.58
CA VAL A 95 -3.41 -10.93 -11.13
C VAL A 95 -2.94 -9.47 -11.25
N PRO A 96 -3.24 -8.79 -12.37
CA PRO A 96 -2.94 -7.37 -12.52
C PRO A 96 -3.57 -6.53 -11.41
N ASN A 97 -2.73 -5.76 -10.71
CA ASN A 97 -3.19 -4.92 -9.61
C ASN A 97 -3.46 -3.48 -10.10
N SER A 98 -4.72 -3.21 -10.44
CA SER A 98 -5.13 -1.88 -10.92
C SER A 98 -5.05 -0.80 -9.84
N THR A 99 -5.33 -1.15 -8.58
CA THR A 99 -5.30 -0.21 -7.44
C THR A 99 -3.88 0.30 -7.24
N LEU A 100 -2.90 -0.60 -7.19
CA LEU A 100 -1.50 -0.24 -7.07
C LEU A 100 -1.00 0.58 -8.27
N ARG A 101 -1.38 0.19 -9.49
CA ARG A 101 -1.03 0.96 -10.70
C ARG A 101 -1.57 2.39 -10.64
N SER A 102 -2.82 2.56 -10.23
CA SER A 102 -3.45 3.88 -10.05
C SER A 102 -2.74 4.69 -8.97
N LEU A 103 -2.45 4.06 -7.82
CA LEU A 103 -1.72 4.68 -6.72
C LEU A 103 -0.34 5.16 -7.16
N ILE A 104 0.44 4.33 -7.87
CA ILE A 104 1.77 4.69 -8.39
C ILE A 104 1.66 5.89 -9.34
N HIS A 105 0.66 5.91 -10.22
CA HIS A 105 0.48 7.02 -11.14
C HIS A 105 0.21 8.35 -10.41
N ARG A 106 -0.61 8.32 -9.35
CA ARG A 106 -0.95 9.51 -8.55
C ARG A 106 0.19 9.99 -7.65
N THR A 107 0.97 9.06 -7.09
CA THR A 107 1.93 9.33 -6.00
C THR A 107 3.39 9.30 -6.44
N ARG A 108 3.68 8.70 -7.59
CA ARG A 108 5.03 8.38 -8.07
C ARG A 108 5.85 7.54 -7.09
N LEU A 109 5.17 6.73 -6.27
CA LEU A 109 5.85 5.78 -5.38
C LEU A 109 6.69 4.77 -6.20
N PRO A 110 7.89 4.40 -5.72
CA PRO A 110 8.81 3.52 -6.44
C PRO A 110 8.44 2.04 -6.21
N VAL A 111 7.33 1.60 -6.80
CA VAL A 111 6.83 0.21 -6.77
C VAL A 111 6.80 -0.39 -8.18
#